data_AF-A0A9E2JZF9-F1
#
_entry.id   AF-A0A9E2JZF9-F1
#
_cell.length_a   1.000
_cell.length_b   1.000
_cell.length_c   1.000
_cell.angle_alpha   90.00
_cell.angle_beta   90.00
_cell.angle_gamma   90.00
#
_symmetry.space_group_name_H-M   'P 1'
#
loop_
_entity.id
_entity.type
_entity.pdbx_description
1 polymer ?
#
loop_
_entity_poly.entity_id
_entity_poly.type
_entity_poly.pdbx_seq_one_letter_code
_entity_poly.pdbx_strand_id
1 'polypeptide(L)' 'MAERLIEEARRQGIYVTENPQLVDLLSRVNVDQEIPHELFTAVVVILSWVYWLKGMRPGDEKQAS' A
#
# COMPACT_ATOMS: atom_id res chain seq x y z
N MET A 1 10.11 -11.93 12.33
CA MET A 1 8.64 -11.78 12.25
C MET A 1 8.22 -11.11 10.96
N ALA A 2 8.83 -9.96 10.60
CA ALA A 2 8.62 -9.30 9.31
C ALA A 2 8.91 -10.24 8.11
N GLU A 3 9.95 -11.08 8.18
CA GLU A 3 10.29 -12.02 7.10
C GLU A 3 9.16 -12.97 6.74
N ARG A 4 8.45 -13.54 7.73
CA ARG A 4 7.29 -14.42 7.48
C ARG A 4 6.15 -13.70 6.77
N LEU A 5 5.98 -12.41 7.05
CA LEU A 5 4.94 -11.58 6.44
C LEU A 5 5.30 -11.22 5.00
N ILE A 6 6.59 -10.98 4.74
CA ILE A 6 7.15 -10.74 3.41
C ILE A 6 7.06 -12.02 2.55
N GLU A 7 7.39 -13.17 3.12
CA GLU A 7 7.27 -14.48 2.44
C GLU A 7 5.82 -14.77 2.06
N GLU A 8 4.87 -14.54 2.96
CA GLU A 8 3.45 -14.73 2.68
C GLU A 8 2.93 -13.74 1.63
N ALA A 9 3.33 -12.47 1.71
CA ALA A 9 2.99 -11.45 0.72
C ALA A 9 3.47 -11.86 -0.68
N ARG A 10 4.72 -12.32 -0.79
CA ARG A 10 5.27 -12.85 -2.06
C ARG A 10 4.48 -14.05 -2.56
N ARG A 11 4.11 -14.98 -1.67
CA ARG A 11 3.31 -16.17 -2.02
C ARG A 11 1.94 -15.81 -2.59
N GLN A 12 1.32 -14.73 -2.09
CA GLN A 12 0.02 -14.25 -2.55
C GLN A 12 0.12 -13.26 -3.73
N GLY A 13 1.32 -13.01 -4.26
CA GLY A 13 1.53 -12.04 -5.35
C GLY A 13 1.34 -10.58 -4.92
N ILE A 14 1.40 -10.30 -3.62
CA ILE A 14 1.37 -8.95 -3.07
C ILE A 14 2.76 -8.34 -3.23
N TYR A 15 2.83 -7.17 -3.87
CA TYR A 15 4.08 -6.46 -4.06
C TYR A 15 4.62 -5.89 -2.74
N VAL A 16 5.91 -6.10 -2.50
CA VAL A 16 6.63 -5.60 -1.33
C VAL A 16 7.71 -4.63 -1.80
N THR A 17 7.71 -3.41 -1.26
CA THR A 17 8.70 -2.37 -1.55
C THR A 17 9.57 -2.10 -0.33
N GLU A 18 10.87 -1.91 -0.56
CA GLU A 18 11.81 -1.51 0.50
C GLU A 18 12.13 -0.03 0.34
N ASN A 19 11.51 0.81 1.18
CA ASN A 19 11.79 2.24 1.25
C ASN A 19 11.88 2.70 2.71
N PRO A 20 13.10 2.85 3.27
CA PRO A 20 13.30 3.20 4.67
C PRO A 20 12.65 4.52 5.10
N GLN A 21 12.61 5.52 4.21
CA GLN A 21 12.00 6.83 4.50
C GLN A 21 10.47 6.71 4.61
N LEU A 22 9.85 5.91 3.74
CA LEU A 22 8.41 5.63 3.79
C LEU A 22 8.05 4.79 5.02
N VAL A 23 8.90 3.83 5.39
CA VAL A 23 8.72 3.01 6.59
C VAL A 23 8.73 3.87 7.86
N ASP A 24 9.68 4.80 7.99
CA ASP A 24 9.72 5.72 9.15
C ASP A 24 8.43 6.54 9.26
N LEU A 25 7.96 7.07 8.13
CA LEU A 25 6.75 7.88 8.06
C LEU A 25 5.50 7.09 8.43
N LEU A 26 5.34 5.88 7.87
CA LEU A 26 4.19 5.00 8.12
C LEU A 26 4.24 4.35 9.50
N SER A 27 5.42 4.13 10.08
CA SER A 27 5.55 3.54 11.43
C SER A 27 4.94 4.37 12.55
N ARG A 28 4.73 5.67 12.30
CA ARG A 28 4.08 6.61 13.21
C ARG A 28 2.55 6.49 13.19
N VAL A 29 2.00 5.76 12.22
CA VAL A 29 0.57 5.48 12.09
C VAL A 29 0.25 4.18 12.80
N ASN A 30 -0.62 4.21 13.81
CA ASN A 30 -1.08 2.98 14.41
C ASN A 30 -1.97 2.20 13.42
N VAL A 31 -1.80 0.88 13.41
CA VAL A 31 -2.72 -0.03 12.73
C VAL A 31 -4.13 0.18 13.29
N ASP A 32 -5.15 0.14 12.41
CA ASP A 32 -6.56 0.41 12.72
C ASP A 32 -6.93 1.87 13.02
N GLN A 33 -6.04 2.82 12.75
CA GLN A 33 -6.37 4.26 12.78
C GLN A 33 -6.57 4.82 11.38
N GLU A 34 -7.39 5.87 11.28
CA GLU A 34 -7.49 6.65 10.05
C GLU A 34 -6.13 7.22 9.68
N ILE A 35 -5.87 7.25 8.38
CA ILE A 35 -4.62 7.77 7.84
C ILE A 35 -4.52 9.26 8.19
N PRO A 36 -3.43 9.73 8.82
CA PRO A 36 -3.23 11.15 9.05
C PRO A 36 -3.27 11.95 7.74
N HIS A 37 -3.86 13.15 7.76
CA HIS A 37 -3.99 14.02 6.58
C HIS A 37 -2.64 14.29 5.88
N GLU A 38 -1.56 14.44 6.66
CA GLU A 38 -0.20 14.65 6.14
C GLU A 38 0.32 13.48 5.29
N LEU A 39 -0.29 12.31 5.40
CA LEU A 39 0.09 11.09 4.68
C LEU A 39 -0.81 10.76 3.49
N PHE A 40 -1.88 11.52 3.28
CA PHE A 40 -2.82 11.28 2.18
C PHE A 40 -2.14 11.25 0.83
N THR A 41 -1.22 12.18 0.56
CA THR A 41 -0.49 12.21 -0.71
C THR A 41 0.36 10.95 -0.90
N ALA A 42 1.10 10.52 0.13
CA ALA A 42 1.92 9.31 0.05
C ALA A 42 1.06 8.08 -0.25
N VAL A 43 -0.09 7.96 0.43
CA VAL A 43 -1.03 6.85 0.23
C VAL A 43 -1.66 6.90 -1.17
N VAL A 44 -2.08 8.06 -1.67
CA VAL A 44 -2.65 8.23 -3.02
C VAL A 44 -1.64 7.83 -4.09
N VAL A 45 -0.36 8.16 -3.94
CA VAL A 45 0.70 7.76 -4.88
C VAL A 45 0.86 6.23 -4.91
N ILE A 46 0.91 5.59 -3.73
CA ILE A 46 1.02 4.13 -3.62
C ILE A 46 -0.20 3.45 -4.26
N LEU A 47 -1.42 3.91 -3.94
CA LEU A 47 -2.64 3.37 -4.53
C LEU A 47 -2.64 3.56 -6.05
N SER A 48 -2.33 4.75 -6.55
CA SER A 48 -2.29 5.01 -8.00
C SER A 48 -1.33 4.08 -8.73
N TRP A 49 -0.18 3.80 -8.12
CA TRP A 49 0.80 2.85 -8.65
C TRP A 49 0.27 1.41 -8.64
N VAL A 50 -0.42 0.97 -7.58
CA VAL A 50 -1.07 -0.36 -7.51
C VAL A 50 -2.15 -0.51 -8.58
N TYR A 51 -2.98 0.51 -8.79
CA TYR A 51 -3.99 0.51 -9.87
C TYR A 51 -3.32 0.38 -11.23
N TRP A 52 -2.27 1.17 -11.49
CA TRP A 52 -1.51 1.10 -12.73
C TRP A 52 -0.91 -0.30 -12.98
N LEU A 53 -0.32 -0.93 -11.95
CA LEU A 53 0.20 -2.31 -12.06
C LEU A 53 -0.87 -3.34 -12.46
N LYS A 54 -2.12 -3.10 -12.07
CA LYS A 54 -3.26 -3.95 -12.42
C LYS A 54 -3.87 -3.61 -13.79
N GLY A 55 -3.32 -2.63 -14.51
CA GLY A 55 -3.92 -2.10 -15.74
C GLY A 55 -5.25 -1.40 -15.50
N MET A 56 -5.50 -0.95 -14.26
CA MET A 56 -6.73 -0.31 -13.82
C MET A 56 -6.50 1.18 -13.60
N ARG A 57 -7.57 1.95 -13.62
CA ARG A 57 -7.63 3.33 -13.14
C ARG A 57 -8.47 3.40 -11.86
N PRO A 58 -8.21 4.36 -10.96
CA PRO A 58 -9.10 4.59 -9.83
C PRO A 58 -10.55 4.78 -10.30
N GLY A 59 -11.48 4.00 -9.74
CA GLY A 59 -12.89 3.93 -10.14
C GLY A 59 -13.25 2.67 -10.93
N ASP A 60 -12.28 1.94 -11.51
CA ASP A 60 -12.55 0.68 -12.22
C ASP A 60 -12.94 -0.46 -11.26
N GLU A 61 -12.57 -0.39 -9.99
CA GLU A 61 -12.95 -1.35 -8.95
C GLU A 61 -14.47 -1.39 -8.70
N LYS A 62 -15.16 -0.28 -8.93
CA LYS A 62 -16.62 -0.16 -8.75
C LYS A 62 -17.42 -0.74 -9.92
N GLN A 63 -16.78 -0.93 -11.08
CA GLN A 63 -17.41 -1.50 -12.27
C GLN A 63 -17.37 -3.04 -12.27
N ALA A 64 -16.52 -3.63 -11.41
CA ALA A 64 -16.34 -5.08 -11.29
C ALA A 64 -17.22 -5.71 -10.18
N SER A 65 -18.09 -4.93 -9.52
CA SER A 65 -19.03 -5.39 -8.47
C SER A 65 -20.47 -5.40 -8.97
#